data_AF-A0AA51P624-F1
#
_entry.id   AF-A0AA51P624-F1
#
_cell.length_a   1.000
_cell.length_b   1.000
_cell.length_c   1.000
_cell.angle_alpha   90.00
_cell.angle_beta   90.00
_cell.angle_gamma   90.00
#
_symmetry.space_group_name_H-M   'P 1'
#
loop_
_entity.id
_entity.type
_entity.pdbx_description
1 polymer ?
#
loop_
_entity_poly.entity_id
_entity_poly.type
_entity_poly.pdbx_seq_one_letter_code
_entity_poly.pdbx_strand_id
1 'polypeptide(L)'
;KLLKALILGAPASGKGTISSRIVKKYNVEHLSSGDKLRDHIEKQSDIGKQVKQYLDEGKLVPDDVIINFMVTELKKINHKPWLMDGFPRTVTQANALWKVQPVNVVINLVVPFEVIVERVKNRWVHLPSGRVYNIGFNTPKIIGKDDITGEELIQRPDDKPEAVQKRLEIYKSVTQPVIDFYAGKGILKNFEGRTSDEIWPKVTSYLDPI
;
A
#
# COMPACT_ATOMS: atom_id res chain seq x y z
N LYS A 1 0.54 -11.63 21.17
CA LYS A 1 -0.11 -10.28 21.24
C LYS A 1 -0.93 -10.13 19.96
N LEU A 2 -2.07 -9.42 19.93
CA LEU A 2 -2.80 -9.20 18.67
C LEU A 2 -1.86 -8.61 17.60
N LEU A 3 -1.91 -9.13 16.37
CA LEU A 3 -1.11 -8.64 15.26
C LEU A 3 -1.54 -7.20 14.91
N LYS A 4 -0.60 -6.26 15.02
CA LYS A 4 -0.79 -4.83 14.71
C LYS A 4 0.32 -4.44 13.77
N ALA A 5 0.08 -4.68 12.48
CA ALA A 5 1.12 -4.69 11.47
C ALA A 5 1.03 -3.51 10.52
N LEU A 6 2.19 -3.05 10.06
CA LEU A 6 2.33 -2.16 8.91
C LEU A 6 2.97 -2.92 7.76
N ILE A 7 2.59 -2.59 6.52
CA ILE A 7 3.31 -3.03 5.33
C ILE A 7 3.83 -1.82 4.55
N LEU A 8 5.16 -1.79 4.38
CA LEU A 8 5.92 -0.80 3.66
C LEU A 8 6.56 -1.43 2.41
N GLY A 9 6.93 -0.58 1.47
CA GLY A 9 7.54 -1.00 0.21
C GLY A 9 7.23 -0.02 -0.90
N ALA A 10 8.09 0.01 -1.92
CA ALA A 10 7.95 0.91 -3.06
C ALA A 10 6.62 0.71 -3.82
N PRO A 11 6.17 1.70 -4.62
CA PRO A 11 5.17 1.44 -5.66
C PRO A 11 5.52 0.19 -6.48
N ALA A 12 4.53 -0.62 -6.84
CA ALA A 12 4.72 -1.89 -7.57
C ALA A 12 5.65 -2.95 -6.93
N SER A 13 6.03 -2.82 -5.65
CA SER A 13 6.79 -3.87 -4.95
C SER A 13 5.98 -5.14 -4.65
N GLY A 14 4.67 -5.16 -4.95
CA GLY A 14 3.79 -6.30 -4.65
C GLY A 14 3.08 -6.21 -3.29
N LYS A 15 3.15 -5.06 -2.59
CA LYS A 15 2.45 -4.82 -1.31
C LYS A 15 1.01 -5.31 -1.33
N GLY A 16 0.17 -4.81 -2.24
CA GLY A 16 -1.24 -5.19 -2.28
C GLY A 16 -1.48 -6.70 -2.43
N THR A 17 -0.63 -7.40 -3.19
CA THR A 17 -0.67 -8.87 -3.30
C THR A 17 -0.33 -9.53 -1.96
N ILE A 18 0.75 -9.10 -1.32
CA ILE A 18 1.15 -9.64 -0.01
C ILE A 18 0.11 -9.28 1.07
N SER A 19 -0.39 -8.05 1.10
CA SER A 19 -1.47 -7.60 2.00
C SER A 19 -2.70 -8.50 1.87
N SER A 20 -3.16 -8.75 0.64
CA SER A 20 -4.30 -9.64 0.38
C SER A 20 -4.05 -11.07 0.88
N ARG A 21 -2.83 -11.60 0.70
CA ARG A 21 -2.45 -12.92 1.21
C ARG A 21 -2.42 -12.95 2.74
N ILE A 22 -1.88 -11.92 3.40
CA ILE A 22 -1.86 -11.79 4.87
C ILE A 22 -3.30 -11.76 5.41
N VAL A 23 -4.14 -10.87 4.86
CA VAL A 23 -5.55 -10.72 5.25
C VAL A 23 -6.29 -12.05 5.15
N LYS A 24 -6.11 -12.78 4.05
CA LYS A 24 -6.75 -14.08 3.83
C LYS A 24 -6.23 -15.17 4.77
N LYS A 25 -4.90 -15.29 4.96
CA LYS A 25 -4.30 -16.38 5.76
C LYS A 25 -4.49 -16.18 7.26
N TYR A 26 -4.38 -14.95 7.75
CA TYR A 26 -4.38 -14.64 9.19
C TYR A 26 -5.67 -14.00 9.69
N ASN A 27 -6.68 -13.82 8.82
CA ASN A 27 -7.98 -13.24 9.15
C ASN A 27 -7.85 -11.90 9.90
N VAL A 28 -7.08 -10.97 9.32
CA VAL A 28 -6.84 -9.64 9.91
C VAL A 28 -7.61 -8.56 9.17
N GLU A 29 -8.03 -7.53 9.90
CA GLU A 29 -8.69 -6.36 9.31
C GLU A 29 -7.69 -5.60 8.43
N HIS A 30 -8.12 -5.21 7.23
CA HIS A 30 -7.27 -4.48 6.29
C HIS A 30 -7.60 -2.99 6.28
N LEU A 31 -6.62 -2.15 6.63
CA LEU A 31 -6.76 -0.70 6.56
C LEU A 31 -5.83 -0.12 5.49
N SER A 32 -6.33 -0.06 4.26
CA SER A 32 -5.67 0.60 3.14
C SER A 32 -6.05 2.07 3.08
N SER A 33 -5.09 2.97 3.29
CA SER A 33 -5.34 4.42 3.25
C SER A 33 -5.89 4.86 1.90
N GLY A 34 -5.36 4.30 0.82
CA GLY A 34 -5.78 4.60 -0.54
C GLY A 34 -7.21 4.17 -0.86
N ASP A 35 -7.61 2.96 -0.44
CA ASP A 35 -8.96 2.46 -0.68
C ASP A 35 -9.99 3.23 0.16
N LYS A 36 -9.67 3.49 1.43
CA LYS A 36 -10.52 4.27 2.33
C LYS A 36 -10.74 5.69 1.84
N LEU A 37 -9.69 6.37 1.39
CA LEU A 37 -9.84 7.72 0.83
C LEU A 37 -10.69 7.72 -0.45
N ARG A 38 -10.51 6.74 -1.34
CA ARG A 38 -11.35 6.62 -2.55
C ARG A 38 -12.82 6.40 -2.20
N ASP A 39 -13.13 5.47 -1.30
CA ASP A 39 -14.49 5.22 -0.82
C ASP A 39 -15.15 6.48 -0.26
N HIS A 40 -14.39 7.26 0.52
CA HIS A 40 -14.86 8.53 1.08
C HIS A 40 -15.10 9.62 0.04
N ILE A 41 -14.26 9.69 -1.01
CA ILE A 41 -14.43 10.59 -2.16
C ILE A 41 -15.67 10.21 -2.97
N GLU A 42 -15.83 8.92 -3.28
CA GLU A 42 -16.98 8.38 -4.04
C GLU A 42 -18.30 8.63 -3.30
N LYS A 43 -18.32 8.41 -1.98
CA LYS A 43 -19.47 8.69 -1.10
C LYS A 43 -19.71 10.17 -0.81
N GLN A 44 -18.85 11.07 -1.31
CA GLN A 44 -18.93 12.51 -1.08
C GLN A 44 -19.03 12.90 0.41
N SER A 45 -18.37 12.13 1.29
CA SER A 45 -18.26 12.48 2.71
C SER A 45 -17.46 13.77 2.90
N ASP A 46 -17.55 14.40 4.08
CA ASP A 46 -16.86 15.68 4.34
C ASP A 46 -15.34 15.58 4.12
N ILE A 47 -14.71 14.53 4.66
CA ILE A 47 -13.29 14.26 4.43
C ILE A 47 -13.01 13.94 2.96
N GLY A 48 -13.93 13.24 2.28
CA GLY A 48 -13.80 12.94 0.85
C GLY A 48 -13.81 14.19 -0.02
N LYS A 49 -14.71 15.14 0.27
CA LYS A 49 -14.77 16.45 -0.41
C LYS A 49 -13.50 17.26 -0.17
N GLN A 50 -13.04 17.31 1.09
CA GLN A 50 -11.80 18.01 1.45
C GLN A 50 -10.59 17.42 0.73
N VAL A 51 -10.43 16.09 0.74
CA VAL A 51 -9.34 15.40 0.04
C VAL A 51 -9.44 15.61 -1.46
N LYS A 52 -10.64 15.50 -2.03
CA LYS A 52 -10.86 15.72 -3.46
C LYS A 52 -10.44 17.13 -3.88
N GLN A 53 -10.74 18.16 -3.09
CA GLN A 53 -10.31 19.53 -3.37
C GLN A 53 -8.78 19.65 -3.51
N TYR A 54 -8.01 19.07 -2.59
CA TYR A 54 -6.54 19.08 -2.72
C TYR A 54 -6.08 18.36 -3.99
N LEU A 55 -6.68 17.20 -4.30
CA LEU A 55 -6.32 16.42 -5.49
C LEU A 55 -6.65 17.15 -6.80
N ASP A 56 -7.84 17.77 -6.89
CA ASP A 56 -8.30 18.53 -8.06
C ASP A 56 -7.41 19.77 -8.29
N GLU A 57 -6.90 20.38 -7.21
CA GLU A 57 -5.93 21.49 -7.25
C GLU A 57 -4.48 21.03 -7.50
N GLY A 58 -4.23 19.74 -7.66
CA GLY A 58 -2.88 19.16 -7.82
C GLY A 58 -2.01 19.28 -6.56
N LYS A 59 -2.61 19.56 -5.41
CA LYS A 59 -1.94 19.69 -4.11
C LYS A 59 -1.87 18.34 -3.39
N LEU A 60 -0.83 18.16 -2.60
CA LEU A 60 -0.75 17.05 -1.67
C LEU A 60 -1.71 17.28 -0.50
N VAL A 61 -2.38 16.22 -0.06
CA VAL A 61 -3.20 16.27 1.15
C VAL A 61 -2.27 16.48 2.36
N PRO A 62 -2.53 17.46 3.23
CA PRO A 62 -1.73 17.70 4.43
C PRO A 62 -1.66 16.49 5.37
N ASP A 63 -0.52 16.32 6.05
CA ASP A 63 -0.27 15.17 6.93
C ASP A 63 -1.26 15.10 8.09
N ASP A 64 -1.63 16.23 8.70
CA ASP A 64 -2.59 16.31 9.80
C ASP A 64 -3.98 15.80 9.41
N VAL A 65 -4.43 16.14 8.20
CA VAL A 65 -5.69 15.65 7.64
C VAL A 65 -5.65 14.12 7.48
N ILE A 66 -4.57 13.58 6.90
CA ILE A 66 -4.42 12.13 6.73
C ILE A 66 -4.27 11.41 8.07
N ILE A 67 -3.52 11.97 9.02
CA ILE A 67 -3.32 11.39 10.36
C ILE A 67 -4.66 11.28 11.07
N ASN A 68 -5.42 12.38 11.14
CA ASN A 68 -6.72 12.40 11.82
C ASN A 68 -7.70 11.40 11.20
N PHE A 69 -7.72 11.32 9.87
CA PHE A 69 -8.52 10.33 9.15
C PHE A 69 -8.12 8.89 9.51
N MET A 70 -6.83 8.56 9.39
CA MET A 70 -6.34 7.20 9.62
C MET A 70 -6.49 6.75 11.07
N VAL A 71 -6.27 7.65 12.04
CA VAL A 71 -6.51 7.39 13.46
C VAL A 71 -7.99 7.13 13.73
N THR A 72 -8.90 7.85 13.06
CA THR A 72 -10.35 7.65 13.19
C THR A 72 -10.78 6.31 12.63
N GLU A 73 -10.29 5.93 11.45
CA GLU A 73 -10.55 4.60 10.87
C GLU A 73 -9.97 3.47 11.72
N LEU A 74 -8.76 3.66 12.27
CA LEU A 74 -8.10 2.67 13.11
C LEU A 74 -8.90 2.38 14.39
N LYS A 75 -9.49 3.40 15.04
CA LYS A 75 -10.31 3.22 16.24
C LYS A 75 -11.46 2.23 16.03
N LYS A 76 -12.02 2.17 14.83
CA LYS A 76 -13.13 1.25 14.47
C LYS A 76 -12.70 -0.21 14.52
N ILE A 77 -11.43 -0.52 14.24
CA ILE A 77 -10.91 -1.89 14.10
C ILE A 77 -9.87 -2.27 15.18
N ASN A 78 -9.50 -1.34 16.06
CA ASN A 78 -8.33 -1.49 16.94
C ASN A 78 -8.40 -2.65 17.95
N HIS A 79 -9.60 -3.17 18.19
CA HIS A 79 -9.86 -4.30 19.08
C HIS A 79 -9.58 -5.67 18.41
N LYS A 80 -9.28 -5.69 17.10
CA LYS A 80 -8.95 -6.88 16.30
C LYS A 80 -7.50 -6.82 15.80
N PRO A 81 -6.93 -7.94 15.34
CA PRO A 81 -5.69 -7.88 14.59
C PRO A 81 -5.90 -7.15 13.26
N TRP A 82 -4.95 -6.32 12.87
CA TRP A 82 -5.06 -5.49 11.67
C TRP A 82 -3.74 -5.31 10.94
N LEU A 83 -3.84 -5.10 9.64
CA LEU A 83 -2.76 -4.73 8.74
C LEU A 83 -3.06 -3.37 8.12
N MET A 84 -2.15 -2.42 8.28
CA MET A 84 -2.24 -1.11 7.64
C MET A 84 -1.35 -1.06 6.39
N ASP A 85 -1.94 -0.68 5.25
CA ASP A 85 -1.28 -0.55 3.96
C ASP A 85 -1.34 0.90 3.47
N GLY A 86 -0.19 1.43 3.08
CA GLY A 86 -0.09 2.77 2.50
C GLY A 86 -0.10 3.92 3.51
N PHE A 87 -0.03 3.64 4.82
CA PHE A 87 0.22 4.60 5.90
C PHE A 87 1.03 3.89 7.01
N PRO A 88 2.00 4.57 7.65
CA PRO A 88 2.46 5.94 7.40
C PRO A 88 3.37 6.04 6.16
N ARG A 89 3.38 7.20 5.51
CA ARG A 89 4.26 7.53 4.37
C ARG A 89 5.37 8.50 4.75
N THR A 90 5.14 9.34 5.75
CA THR A 90 6.10 10.34 6.27
C THR A 90 6.48 10.01 7.72
N VAL A 91 7.60 10.55 8.19
CA VAL A 91 8.04 10.40 9.59
C VAL A 91 7.07 11.09 10.56
N THR A 92 6.45 12.20 10.15
CA THR A 92 5.40 12.87 10.93
C THR A 92 4.22 11.94 11.16
N GLN A 93 3.75 11.27 10.12
CA GLN A 93 2.69 10.25 10.21
C GLN A 93 3.11 9.07 11.09
N ALA A 94 4.36 8.58 10.95
CA ALA A 94 4.87 7.46 11.74
C ALA A 94 4.95 7.80 13.24
N ASN A 95 5.42 9.00 13.58
CA ASN A 95 5.44 9.49 14.96
C ASN A 95 4.04 9.63 15.54
N ALA A 96 3.11 10.21 14.78
CA ALA A 96 1.72 10.37 15.23
C ALA A 96 1.06 9.00 15.47
N LEU A 97 1.22 8.05 14.55
CA LEU A 97 0.71 6.70 14.70
C LEU A 97 1.32 6.01 15.93
N TRP A 98 2.63 6.09 16.12
CA TRP A 98 3.31 5.46 17.25
C TRP A 98 2.82 5.98 18.60
N LYS A 99 2.52 7.28 18.71
CA LYS A 99 1.97 7.89 19.93
C LYS A 99 0.56 7.38 20.26
N VAL A 100 -0.28 7.20 19.23
CA VAL A 100 -1.68 6.77 19.42
C VAL A 100 -1.77 5.26 19.60
N GLN A 101 -1.00 4.51 18.83
CA GLN A 101 -1.11 3.07 18.72
C GLN A 101 0.25 2.45 18.32
N PRO A 102 1.04 1.98 19.30
CA PRO A 102 2.25 1.23 19.02
C PRO A 102 1.94 -0.07 18.24
N VAL A 103 2.68 -0.26 17.15
CA VAL A 103 2.66 -1.47 16.31
C VAL A 103 3.69 -2.48 16.80
N ASN A 104 3.48 -3.76 16.48
CA ASN A 104 4.43 -4.83 16.86
C ASN A 104 5.17 -5.43 15.67
N VAL A 105 4.69 -5.24 14.44
CA VAL A 105 5.30 -5.77 13.23
C VAL A 105 5.30 -4.72 12.14
N VAL A 106 6.45 -4.51 11.50
CA VAL A 106 6.55 -3.70 10.28
C VAL A 106 7.21 -4.55 9.20
N ILE A 107 6.43 -4.89 8.17
CA ILE A 107 6.85 -5.69 7.02
C ILE A 107 7.33 -4.71 5.95
N ASN A 108 8.60 -4.77 5.56
CA ASN A 108 9.12 -3.96 4.47
C ASN A 108 9.47 -4.84 3.27
N LEU A 109 8.81 -4.61 2.14
CA LEU A 109 9.09 -5.33 0.89
C LEU A 109 10.22 -4.63 0.13
N VAL A 110 11.34 -5.34 -0.01
CA VAL A 110 12.54 -4.86 -0.70
C VAL A 110 12.61 -5.56 -2.05
N VAL A 111 12.24 -4.84 -3.11
CA VAL A 111 12.26 -5.33 -4.49
C VAL A 111 13.28 -4.51 -5.27
N PRO A 112 14.13 -5.14 -6.11
CA PRO A 112 15.09 -4.42 -6.92
C PRO A 112 14.43 -3.34 -7.80
N PHE A 113 15.11 -2.21 -7.97
CA PHE A 113 14.57 -1.05 -8.67
C PHE A 113 14.17 -1.37 -10.12
N GLU A 114 15.00 -2.15 -10.81
CA GLU A 114 14.75 -2.55 -12.19
C GLU A 114 13.47 -3.38 -12.34
N VAL A 115 13.17 -4.24 -11.36
CA VAL A 115 11.93 -5.03 -11.32
C VAL A 115 10.72 -4.14 -11.07
N ILE A 116 10.85 -3.13 -10.21
CA ILE A 116 9.77 -2.17 -9.95
C ILE A 116 9.44 -1.39 -11.23
N VAL A 117 10.46 -0.90 -11.94
CA VAL A 117 10.28 -0.17 -13.20
C VAL A 117 9.59 -1.06 -14.25
N GLU A 118 10.04 -2.30 -14.42
CA GLU A 118 9.43 -3.26 -15.34
C GLU A 118 7.95 -3.51 -15.00
N ARG A 119 7.65 -3.72 -13.71
CA ARG A 119 6.27 -3.94 -13.26
C ARG A 119 5.38 -2.75 -13.53
N VAL A 120 5.84 -1.52 -13.34
CA VAL A 120 4.94 -0.39 -13.60
C VAL A 120 4.64 -0.26 -15.10
N LYS A 121 5.64 -0.45 -15.96
CA LYS A 121 5.45 -0.44 -17.43
C LYS A 121 4.42 -1.47 -17.90
N ASN A 122 4.38 -2.62 -17.23
CA ASN A 122 3.51 -3.73 -17.58
C ASN A 122 2.19 -3.76 -16.80
N ARG A 123 1.88 -2.69 -16.03
CA ARG A 123 0.68 -2.62 -15.20
C ARG A 123 -0.54 -2.20 -16.02
N TRP A 124 -1.61 -2.96 -15.87
CA TRP A 124 -2.92 -2.70 -16.45
C TRP A 124 -3.98 -2.69 -15.35
N VAL A 125 -5.00 -1.85 -15.50
CA VAL A 125 -6.04 -1.70 -14.49
C VAL A 125 -7.41 -1.70 -15.15
N HIS A 126 -8.32 -2.48 -14.56
CA HIS A 126 -9.74 -2.38 -14.85
C HIS A 126 -10.32 -1.25 -14.00
N LEU A 127 -10.68 -0.11 -14.61
CA LEU A 127 -11.12 1.09 -13.87
C LEU A 127 -12.34 0.84 -12.96
N PRO A 128 -13.43 0.21 -13.42
CA PRO A 128 -14.64 0.04 -12.60
C PRO A 128 -14.42 -0.79 -11.34
N SER A 129 -13.55 -1.81 -11.40
CA SER A 129 -13.34 -2.71 -10.26
C SER A 129 -12.06 -2.43 -9.47
N GLY A 130 -11.14 -1.64 -10.03
CA GLY A 130 -9.79 -1.47 -9.50
C GLY A 130 -8.89 -2.71 -9.64
N ARG A 131 -9.33 -3.80 -10.30
CA ARG A 131 -8.50 -5.00 -10.52
C ARG A 131 -7.24 -4.64 -11.30
N VAL A 132 -6.10 -5.18 -10.85
CA VAL A 132 -4.77 -4.88 -11.41
C VAL A 132 -4.18 -6.13 -12.03
N TYR A 133 -3.73 -6.00 -13.27
CA TYR A 133 -3.00 -7.01 -14.01
C TYR A 133 -1.58 -6.54 -14.28
N ASN A 134 -0.66 -7.48 -14.44
CA ASN A 134 0.72 -7.21 -14.76
C ASN A 134 1.21 -8.25 -15.76
N ILE A 135 1.49 -7.82 -16.99
CA ILE A 135 1.97 -8.72 -18.04
C ILE A 135 3.28 -9.36 -17.58
N GLY A 136 3.32 -10.69 -17.55
CA GLY A 136 4.47 -11.49 -17.10
C GLY A 136 4.37 -12.01 -15.66
N PHE A 137 3.50 -11.44 -14.82
CA PHE A 137 3.30 -11.91 -13.44
C PHE A 137 1.87 -12.42 -13.22
N ASN A 138 0.87 -11.60 -13.50
CA ASN A 138 -0.55 -11.96 -13.48
C ASN A 138 -1.22 -11.43 -14.75
N THR A 139 -0.76 -11.98 -15.88
CA THR A 139 -1.27 -11.65 -17.21
C THR A 139 -2.76 -11.99 -17.29
N PRO A 140 -3.61 -11.09 -17.83
CA PRO A 140 -5.01 -11.42 -18.06
C PRO A 140 -5.12 -12.58 -19.06
N LYS A 141 -6.20 -13.36 -18.99
CA LYS A 141 -6.50 -14.46 -19.91
C LYS A 141 -6.52 -13.99 -21.36
N ILE A 142 -7.04 -12.78 -21.59
CA ILE A 142 -7.04 -12.10 -22.89
C ILE A 142 -6.33 -10.76 -22.72
N ILE A 143 -5.29 -10.50 -23.52
CA ILE A 143 -4.52 -9.26 -23.44
C ILE A 143 -5.44 -8.05 -23.63
N GLY A 144 -5.37 -7.10 -22.68
CA GLY A 144 -6.18 -5.87 -22.69
C GLY A 144 -7.62 -6.03 -22.21
N LYS A 145 -8.02 -7.21 -21.71
CA LYS A 145 -9.39 -7.48 -21.24
C LYS A 145 -9.39 -7.97 -19.79
N ASP A 146 -10.38 -7.53 -19.01
CA ASP A 146 -10.57 -7.99 -17.64
C ASP A 146 -11.09 -9.44 -17.61
N ASP A 147 -10.51 -10.28 -16.75
CA ASP A 147 -10.84 -11.72 -16.68
C ASP A 147 -12.25 -12.02 -16.17
N ILE A 148 -12.91 -11.06 -15.53
CA ILE A 148 -14.25 -11.23 -14.94
C ILE A 148 -15.31 -10.60 -15.84
N THR A 149 -15.11 -9.38 -16.30
CA THR A 149 -16.13 -8.64 -17.07
C THR A 149 -15.91 -8.66 -18.57
N GLY A 150 -14.70 -8.98 -19.05
CA GLY A 150 -14.33 -8.85 -20.45
C GLY A 150 -14.22 -7.40 -20.94
N GLU A 151 -14.33 -6.43 -20.04
CA GLU A 151 -14.18 -5.01 -20.34
C GLU A 151 -12.71 -4.63 -20.57
N GLU A 152 -12.45 -3.46 -21.14
CA GLU A 152 -11.09 -3.03 -21.47
C GLU A 152 -10.27 -2.67 -20.23
N LEU A 153 -9.02 -3.13 -20.25
CA LEU A 153 -8.01 -2.68 -19.32
C LEU A 153 -7.32 -1.45 -19.88
N ILE A 154 -6.91 -0.54 -18.99
CA ILE A 154 -6.12 0.62 -19.37
C ILE A 154 -4.80 0.67 -18.60
N GLN A 155 -3.80 1.30 -19.20
CA GLN A 155 -2.64 1.78 -18.47
C GLN A 155 -2.93 3.19 -17.93
N ARG A 156 -2.61 3.45 -16.66
CA ARG A 156 -2.87 4.77 -16.09
C ARG A 156 -1.82 5.77 -16.60
N PRO A 157 -2.16 7.05 -16.75
CA PRO A 157 -1.18 8.10 -17.08
C PRO A 157 0.01 8.12 -16.11
N ASP A 158 -0.22 7.77 -14.85
CA ASP A 158 0.77 7.68 -13.78
C ASP A 158 1.78 6.52 -13.91
N ASP A 159 1.55 5.61 -14.86
CA ASP A 159 2.41 4.43 -15.11
C ASP A 159 3.44 4.70 -16.24
N LYS A 160 3.50 5.95 -16.77
CA LYS A 160 4.56 6.40 -17.69
C LYS A 160 5.95 6.43 -17.01
N PRO A 161 7.05 6.11 -17.71
CA PRO A 161 8.39 6.01 -17.12
C PRO A 161 8.80 7.21 -16.25
N GLU A 162 8.50 8.43 -16.70
CA GLU A 162 8.85 9.68 -16.00
C GLU A 162 8.06 9.85 -14.70
N ALA A 163 6.76 9.52 -14.73
CA ALA A 163 5.89 9.53 -13.56
C ALA A 163 6.31 8.46 -12.53
N VAL A 164 6.74 7.29 -13.02
CA VAL A 164 7.25 6.19 -12.20
C VAL A 164 8.54 6.59 -11.49
N GLN A 165 9.49 7.15 -12.22
CA GLN A 165 10.75 7.60 -11.66
C GLN A 165 10.51 8.64 -10.56
N LYS A 166 9.67 9.66 -10.82
CA LYS A 166 9.29 10.66 -9.82
C LYS A 166 8.64 10.03 -8.58
N ARG A 167 7.78 9.03 -8.74
CA ARG A 167 7.16 8.31 -7.60
C ARG A 167 8.18 7.52 -6.79
N LEU A 168 9.19 6.95 -7.45
CA LEU A 168 10.27 6.22 -6.77
C LEU A 168 11.23 7.16 -6.05
N GLU A 169 11.54 8.32 -6.63
CA GLU A 169 12.31 9.38 -5.97
C GLU A 169 11.59 9.90 -4.72
N ILE A 170 10.29 10.19 -4.82
CA ILE A 170 9.46 10.60 -3.68
C ILE A 170 9.40 9.49 -2.63
N TYR A 171 9.22 8.24 -3.04
CA TYR A 171 9.23 7.11 -2.10
C TYR A 171 10.56 7.04 -1.35
N LYS A 172 11.68 7.20 -2.05
CA LYS A 172 13.02 7.18 -1.43
C LYS A 172 13.23 8.37 -0.50
N SER A 173 12.81 9.58 -0.86
CA SER A 173 13.02 10.77 -0.01
C SER A 173 12.09 10.82 1.20
N VAL A 174 10.86 10.30 1.07
CA VAL A 174 9.82 10.46 2.09
C VAL A 174 9.59 9.20 2.92
N THR A 175 9.64 8.02 2.30
CA THR A 175 9.36 6.74 2.98
C THR A 175 10.62 6.04 3.51
N GLN A 176 11.80 6.28 2.95
CA GLN A 176 13.04 5.72 3.54
C GLN A 176 13.23 6.16 5.01
N PRO A 177 13.01 7.42 5.39
CA PRO A 177 13.08 7.83 6.80
C PRO A 177 12.05 7.12 7.71
N VAL A 178 10.93 6.65 7.16
CA VAL A 178 9.93 5.85 7.90
C VAL A 178 10.45 4.43 8.15
N ILE A 179 11.14 3.84 7.16
CA ILE A 179 11.82 2.55 7.32
C ILE A 179 12.85 2.68 8.45
N ASP A 180 13.67 3.72 8.42
CA ASP A 180 14.71 3.95 9.43
C ASP A 180 14.10 4.15 10.83
N PHE A 181 12.98 4.88 10.92
CA PHE A 181 12.24 5.06 12.16
C PHE A 181 11.83 3.73 12.81
N TYR A 182 11.23 2.82 12.04
CA TYR A 182 10.79 1.51 12.58
C TYR A 182 11.93 0.51 12.74
N ALA A 183 12.99 0.61 11.93
CA ALA A 183 14.23 -0.15 12.12
C ALA A 183 14.89 0.22 13.46
N GLY A 184 14.96 1.51 13.80
CA GLY A 184 15.46 1.98 15.10
C GLY A 184 14.62 1.53 16.30
N LYS A 185 13.36 1.10 16.08
CA LYS A 185 12.50 0.48 17.11
C LYS A 185 12.67 -1.04 17.21
N GLY A 186 13.43 -1.66 16.30
CA GLY A 186 13.67 -3.12 16.30
C GLY A 186 12.47 -3.98 15.88
N ILE A 187 11.43 -3.38 15.28
CA ILE A 187 10.19 -4.09 14.88
C ILE A 187 10.01 -4.19 13.36
N LEU A 188 10.95 -3.64 12.59
CA LEU A 188 10.95 -3.72 11.13
C LEU A 188 11.67 -4.98 10.65
N LYS A 189 11.04 -5.70 9.72
CA LYS A 189 11.62 -6.84 9.02
C LYS A 189 11.60 -6.60 7.51
N ASN A 190 12.79 -6.68 6.92
CA ASN A 190 12.95 -6.65 5.45
C ASN A 190 12.68 -8.03 4.85
N PHE A 191 11.92 -8.04 3.76
CA PHE A 191 11.66 -9.20 2.93
C PHE A 191 12.10 -8.90 1.51
N GLU A 192 13.25 -9.45 1.14
CA GLU A 192 13.87 -9.27 -0.16
C GLU A 192 13.38 -10.33 -1.15
N GLY A 193 13.09 -9.90 -2.38
CA GLY A 193 12.77 -10.80 -3.48
C GLY A 193 12.41 -10.05 -4.76
N ARG A 194 12.43 -10.77 -5.89
CA ARG A 194 12.05 -10.23 -7.20
C ARG A 194 10.56 -10.43 -7.45
N THR A 195 9.95 -11.49 -6.92
CA THR A 195 8.53 -11.81 -7.10
C THR A 195 7.76 -11.85 -5.78
N SER A 196 6.44 -11.61 -5.82
CA SER A 196 5.59 -11.80 -4.64
C SER A 196 5.59 -13.26 -4.17
N ASP A 197 5.82 -14.22 -5.07
CA ASP A 197 5.88 -15.65 -4.75
C ASP A 197 7.20 -16.06 -4.09
N GLU A 198 8.31 -15.37 -4.39
CA GLU A 198 9.56 -15.51 -3.62
C GLU A 198 9.45 -14.89 -2.22
N ILE A 199 8.75 -13.76 -2.11
CA ILE A 199 8.63 -13.00 -0.86
C ILE A 199 7.66 -13.67 0.11
N TRP A 200 6.55 -14.21 -0.39
CA TRP A 200 5.44 -14.70 0.44
C TRP A 200 5.83 -15.82 1.43
N PRO A 201 6.61 -16.86 1.06
CA PRO A 201 7.08 -17.87 2.00
C PRO A 201 7.91 -17.27 3.16
N LYS A 202 8.70 -16.23 2.89
CA LYS A 202 9.51 -15.55 3.90
C LYS A 202 8.63 -14.77 4.88
N VAL A 203 7.64 -14.05 4.36
CA VAL A 203 6.65 -13.31 5.17
C VAL A 203 5.87 -14.27 6.06
N THR A 204 5.38 -15.39 5.51
CA THR A 204 4.63 -16.38 6.28
C THR A 204 5.46 -17.03 7.36
N SER A 205 6.69 -17.46 7.05
CA SER A 205 7.60 -18.01 8.06
C SER A 205 7.88 -17.05 9.23
N TYR A 206 7.83 -15.74 8.99
CA TYR A 206 8.01 -14.74 10.04
C TYR A 206 6.75 -14.48 10.86
N LEU A 207 5.57 -14.51 10.23
CA LEU A 207 4.29 -14.21 10.88
C LEU A 207 3.65 -15.41 11.56
N ASP A 208 3.88 -16.64 11.08
CA ASP A 208 3.31 -17.87 11.65
C ASP A 208 3.59 -18.07 13.16
N PRO A 209 4.75 -17.70 13.74
CA PRO A 209 4.98 -17.82 15.18
C PRO A 209 4.46 -16.64 16.04
N ILE A 210 3.84 -15.60 15.46
CA ILE A 210 3.45 -14.35 16.16
C ILE A 210 1.99 -14.40 16.64
#